data_AF-A0A8T5JB52-F1
#
_entry.id   AF-A0A8T5JB52-F1
#
_cell.length_a   1.000
_cell.length_b   1.000
_cell.length_c   1.000
_cell.angle_alpha   90.00
_cell.angle_beta   90.00
_cell.angle_gamma   90.00
#
_symmetry.space_group_name_H-M   'P 1'
#
loop_
_entity.id
_entity.type
_entity.pdbx_description
1 polymer ?
#
loop_
_entity_poly.entity_id
_entity_poly.type
_entity_poly.pdbx_seq_one_letter_code
_entity_poly.pdbx_strand_id
1 'polypeptide(L)'
;MSKVIDAIKFGLLPPDDIRRLSVVEADTSDTYDEDGAPIAGGLMDQRLGTLEPRQRCRTCGNIAINCPGHFGHIELSVPVIHVEFAKPIYKVLNATCRGCGSILLAEELKEKLSERRKLDLEMFGKVGDETYKEIIKQAKKYKKHKECPYCGMVQTVVKFNKPTTFNEIEKEEFFDIEGAVEEDVTRRLTPNMIREWFERIPDDDLEMLNYNPIVARPEWMVLQVMPVPPVDVRPSIILESGIRAEDDLTHKLVDIIRINQRLRENIDAGAPTLIIEDLSELLQYHVTTYFNNEVSGIPPARHRSGRTLKSLSQRLKGKEGRFRGNLSGKRVDYSARTVISPDPNLDINQVGVPYHIASKLSVPDMVTERNLETVKKLVLNGPNNHPGALYVIRPDQKRIRLEFVQDRTFIAESLEPGFIIERHLMDGDVALFNRQPSLHRMSIMAHKVKVLPYKTFRMHLTVCPPYNADFDGDEMNLHIPQSKEAQTEARMLMQVQDQILSPRYGAPIIGAGKDYISGAYLLTRKATVLTADELGKIISYVGYTGKIPEPAITEPEPLWTGKQAFSMFLPKDFSFVTKANICLHCTECKYEACENDAYVLVQNGNLVTGIIDRNSIGAERPDTIFHRVIK
;
A
#
# COMPACT_ATOMS: atom_id res chain seq x y z
N MET A 1 -24.14 10.65 -8.33
CA MET A 1 -22.67 10.63 -8.19
C MET A 1 -22.35 10.49 -6.72
N SER A 2 -21.53 9.50 -6.34
CA SER A 2 -21.01 9.39 -4.98
C SER A 2 -20.10 10.58 -4.67
N LYS A 3 -20.17 11.11 -3.45
CA LYS A 3 -19.23 12.15 -3.00
C LYS A 3 -17.86 11.49 -2.80
N VAL A 4 -16.81 12.13 -3.28
CA VAL A 4 -15.41 11.73 -3.04
C VAL A 4 -14.89 12.50 -1.82
N ILE A 5 -13.95 11.91 -1.08
CA ILE A 5 -13.31 12.55 0.07
C ILE A 5 -12.27 13.55 -0.44
N ASP A 6 -12.45 14.83 -0.12
CA ASP A 6 -11.55 15.92 -0.51
C ASP A 6 -10.34 16.03 0.45
N ALA A 7 -10.60 16.03 1.77
CA ALA A 7 -9.58 16.14 2.79
C ALA A 7 -9.96 15.39 4.07
N ILE A 8 -8.96 15.03 4.88
CA ILE A 8 -9.11 14.41 6.20
C ILE A 8 -8.48 15.35 7.24
N LYS A 9 -9.29 15.79 8.22
CA LYS A 9 -8.84 16.64 9.34
C LYS A 9 -8.62 15.76 10.56
N PHE A 10 -7.38 15.68 11.04
CA PHE A 10 -7.05 14.94 12.25
C PHE A 10 -7.22 15.81 13.50
N GLY A 11 -7.63 15.18 14.60
CA GLY A 11 -7.83 15.81 15.89
C GLY A 11 -7.81 14.79 17.03
N LEU A 12 -7.95 15.27 18.25
CA LEU A 12 -8.20 14.45 19.44
C LEU A 12 -9.71 14.35 19.64
N LEU A 13 -10.19 13.19 20.12
CA LEU A 13 -11.61 12.98 20.36
C LEU A 13 -12.01 13.55 21.74
N PRO A 14 -12.92 14.54 21.80
CA PRO A 14 -13.45 15.03 23.07
C PRO A 14 -14.23 13.93 23.81
N PRO A 15 -14.25 13.94 25.15
CA PRO A 15 -15.05 12.99 25.94
C PRO A 15 -16.54 12.99 25.55
N ASP A 16 -17.12 14.16 25.31
CA ASP A 16 -18.54 14.30 24.96
C ASP A 16 -18.85 13.73 23.57
N ASP A 17 -17.91 13.86 22.63
CA ASP A 17 -18.03 13.25 21.31
C ASP A 17 -17.91 11.73 21.40
N ILE A 18 -17.04 11.20 22.26
CA ILE A 18 -16.95 9.75 22.49
C ILE A 18 -18.26 9.20 23.04
N ARG A 19 -18.87 9.89 24.03
CA ARG A 19 -20.18 9.50 24.58
C ARG A 19 -21.28 9.58 23.53
N ARG A 20 -21.29 10.62 22.71
CA ARG A 20 -22.29 10.81 21.63
C ARG A 20 -22.16 9.80 20.50
N LEU A 21 -20.93 9.41 20.14
CA LEU A 21 -20.67 8.39 19.12
C LEU A 21 -21.00 6.97 19.62
N SER A 22 -21.03 6.80 20.94
CA SER A 22 -21.22 5.50 21.56
C SER A 22 -22.69 5.09 21.60
N VAL A 23 -22.94 3.83 21.27
CA VAL A 23 -24.29 3.23 21.31
C VAL A 23 -24.57 2.49 22.61
N VAL A 24 -23.53 2.19 23.39
CA VAL A 24 -23.62 1.44 24.65
C VAL A 24 -22.43 1.78 25.55
N GLU A 25 -22.71 1.94 26.84
CA GLU A 25 -21.69 1.94 27.89
C GLU A 25 -21.33 0.49 28.21
N ALA A 26 -20.06 0.13 28.06
CA ALA A 26 -19.56 -1.20 28.39
C ALA A 26 -19.16 -1.22 29.87
N ASP A 27 -20.04 -1.75 30.71
CA ASP A 27 -19.87 -1.79 32.15
C ASP A 27 -19.42 -3.16 32.65
N THR A 28 -19.82 -4.26 32.01
CA THR A 28 -19.51 -5.63 32.41
C THR A 28 -18.25 -6.21 31.74
N SER A 29 -17.45 -6.96 32.52
CA SER A 29 -16.24 -7.62 32.02
C SER A 29 -16.51 -8.95 31.31
N ASP A 30 -17.68 -9.54 31.53
CA ASP A 30 -18.09 -10.81 30.93
C ASP A 30 -18.58 -10.59 29.49
N THR A 31 -18.27 -11.54 28.61
CA THR A 31 -18.53 -11.42 27.17
C THR A 31 -19.75 -12.20 26.72
N TYR A 32 -19.91 -13.42 27.23
CA TYR A 32 -21.02 -14.32 26.93
C TYR A 32 -21.57 -14.93 28.22
N ASP A 33 -22.86 -15.23 28.20
CA ASP A 33 -23.53 -15.98 29.26
C ASP A 33 -23.24 -17.50 29.18
N GLU A 34 -23.79 -18.26 30.12
CA GLU A 34 -23.64 -19.73 30.18
C GLU A 34 -24.23 -20.44 28.95
N ASP A 35 -25.20 -19.81 28.28
CA ASP A 35 -25.84 -20.29 27.05
C ASP A 35 -25.04 -19.91 25.78
N GLY A 36 -23.94 -19.17 25.93
CA GLY A 36 -23.09 -18.71 24.83
C GLY A 36 -23.65 -17.53 24.04
N ALA A 37 -24.69 -16.86 24.55
CA ALA A 37 -25.23 -15.64 23.98
C ALA A 37 -24.48 -14.39 24.51
N PRO A 38 -24.33 -13.33 23.70
CA PRO A 38 -23.65 -12.12 24.16
C PRO A 38 -24.43 -11.40 25.26
N ILE A 39 -23.72 -11.01 26.33
CA ILE A 39 -24.29 -10.28 27.46
C ILE A 39 -24.57 -8.82 27.08
N ALA A 40 -25.72 -8.29 27.50
CA ALA A 40 -26.07 -6.88 27.33
C ALA A 40 -25.20 -5.98 28.23
N GLY A 41 -24.66 -4.88 27.70
CA GLY A 41 -23.67 -4.06 28.42
C GLY A 41 -22.26 -4.65 28.45
N GLY A 42 -22.06 -5.84 27.86
CA GLY A 42 -20.76 -6.48 27.72
C GLY A 42 -20.00 -6.03 26.47
N LEU A 43 -18.75 -6.47 26.36
CA LEU A 43 -17.91 -6.19 25.19
C LEU A 43 -18.41 -6.87 23.91
N MET A 44 -19.32 -7.84 23.95
CA MET A 44 -19.87 -8.48 22.75
C MET A 44 -21.33 -8.08 22.49
N ASP A 45 -21.81 -6.99 23.09
CA ASP A 45 -23.18 -6.50 22.91
C ASP A 45 -23.54 -6.38 21.40
N GLN A 46 -24.70 -6.92 21.04
CA GLN A 46 -25.24 -6.92 19.66
C GLN A 46 -25.47 -5.51 19.08
N ARG A 47 -25.45 -4.47 19.94
CA ARG A 47 -25.47 -3.06 19.52
C ARG A 47 -24.13 -2.62 18.92
N LEU A 48 -23.00 -3.22 19.30
CA LEU A 48 -21.66 -2.87 18.80
C LEU A 48 -21.37 -3.43 17.40
N GLY A 49 -22.22 -4.33 16.90
CA GLY A 49 -22.08 -4.96 15.59
C GLY A 49 -22.50 -6.43 15.62
N THR A 50 -22.30 -7.14 14.52
CA THR A 50 -22.55 -8.57 14.43
C THR A 50 -21.55 -9.25 13.52
N LEU A 51 -20.94 -10.34 14.00
CA LEU A 51 -20.02 -11.16 13.22
C LEU A 51 -20.74 -12.34 12.54
N GLU A 52 -21.91 -12.72 13.04
CA GLU A 52 -22.62 -13.91 12.60
C GLU A 52 -23.40 -13.62 11.30
N PRO A 53 -23.20 -14.37 10.19
CA PRO A 53 -23.74 -14.02 8.88
C PRO A 53 -25.27 -13.83 8.81
N ARG A 54 -26.03 -14.51 9.67
CA ARG A 54 -27.50 -14.46 9.69
C ARG A 54 -28.07 -13.56 10.78
N GLN A 55 -27.25 -13.13 11.72
CA GLN A 55 -27.68 -12.27 12.80
C GLN A 55 -27.75 -10.83 12.30
N ARG A 56 -28.72 -10.07 12.82
CA ARG A 56 -28.87 -8.65 12.51
C ARG A 56 -28.35 -7.83 13.68
N CYS A 57 -27.63 -6.76 13.38
CA CYS A 57 -27.19 -5.81 14.38
C CYS A 57 -28.39 -5.08 14.99
N ARG A 58 -28.42 -4.89 16.31
CA ARG A 58 -29.51 -4.18 17.00
C ARG A 58 -29.55 -2.68 16.70
N THR A 59 -28.42 -2.10 16.28
CA THR A 59 -28.29 -0.66 16.02
C THR A 59 -28.65 -0.30 14.58
N CYS A 60 -28.05 -0.96 13.58
CA CYS A 60 -28.31 -0.64 12.17
C CYS A 60 -29.29 -1.59 11.45
N GLY A 61 -29.63 -2.75 12.03
CA GLY A 61 -30.50 -3.75 11.39
C GLY A 61 -29.86 -4.53 10.25
N ASN A 62 -28.65 -4.16 9.83
CA ASN A 62 -27.90 -4.85 8.78
C ASN A 62 -27.33 -6.19 9.28
N ILE A 63 -27.09 -7.09 8.33
CA ILE A 63 -26.30 -8.31 8.52
C ILE A 63 -24.79 -7.99 8.53
N ALA A 64 -23.97 -8.92 9.00
CA ALA A 64 -22.51 -8.74 9.16
C ALA A 64 -21.79 -8.09 7.96
N ILE A 65 -22.12 -8.48 6.72
CA ILE A 65 -21.47 -7.95 5.50
C ILE A 65 -21.70 -6.45 5.31
N ASN A 66 -22.88 -5.94 5.70
CA ASN A 66 -23.29 -4.55 5.49
C ASN A 66 -23.30 -3.74 6.80
N CYS A 67 -22.89 -4.34 7.91
CA CYS A 67 -22.76 -3.67 9.19
C CYS A 67 -21.40 -2.95 9.22
N PRO A 68 -21.35 -1.61 9.40
CA PRO A 68 -20.09 -0.89 9.50
C PRO A 68 -19.40 -1.04 10.86
N GLY A 69 -20.09 -1.63 11.84
CA GLY A 69 -19.71 -1.65 13.24
C GLY A 69 -20.10 -0.36 13.97
N HIS A 70 -20.29 -0.45 15.28
CA HIS A 70 -20.70 0.67 16.12
C HIS A 70 -19.81 0.76 17.37
N PHE A 71 -19.41 1.99 17.72
CA PHE A 71 -18.53 2.21 18.87
C PHE A 71 -19.31 2.12 20.18
N GLY A 72 -18.65 1.58 21.20
CA GLY A 72 -19.07 1.68 22.60
C GLY A 72 -18.19 2.68 23.35
N HIS A 73 -18.45 2.86 24.64
CA HIS A 73 -17.55 3.61 25.51
C HIS A 73 -17.43 2.97 26.90
N ILE A 74 -16.32 3.22 27.59
CA ILE A 74 -16.11 2.89 29.00
C ILE A 74 -15.88 4.21 29.74
N GLU A 75 -16.68 4.46 30.77
CA GLU A 75 -16.49 5.60 31.67
C GLU A 75 -15.41 5.24 32.70
N LEU A 76 -14.27 5.92 32.66
CA LEU A 76 -13.15 5.64 33.56
C LEU A 76 -13.44 6.27 34.93
N SER A 77 -13.29 5.49 36.00
CA SER A 77 -13.53 5.92 37.38
C SER A 77 -12.54 7.00 37.83
N VAL A 78 -11.34 7.02 37.25
CA VAL A 78 -10.35 8.08 37.39
C VAL A 78 -9.74 8.40 36.01
N PRO A 79 -9.34 9.65 35.74
CA PRO A 79 -8.71 9.98 34.46
C PRO A 79 -7.36 9.31 34.28
N VAL A 80 -7.06 8.94 33.05
CA VAL A 80 -5.86 8.16 32.69
C VAL A 80 -5.06 8.90 31.63
N ILE A 81 -3.74 8.97 31.81
CA ILE A 81 -2.86 9.65 30.86
C ILE A 81 -2.69 8.77 29.62
N HIS A 82 -2.96 9.31 28.43
CA HIS A 82 -2.68 8.60 27.20
C HIS A 82 -1.17 8.54 26.92
N VAL A 83 -0.59 7.34 26.87
CA VAL A 83 0.87 7.12 26.82
C VAL A 83 1.59 7.82 25.66
N GLU A 84 1.00 7.81 24.46
CA GLU A 84 1.61 8.44 23.28
C GLU A 84 1.67 9.97 23.40
N PHE A 85 0.81 10.56 24.25
CA PHE A 85 0.77 11.99 24.50
C PHE A 85 1.57 12.43 25.74
N ALA A 86 2.22 11.50 26.46
CA ALA A 86 3.01 11.84 27.66
C ALA A 86 4.11 12.89 27.40
N LYS A 87 4.79 12.83 26.24
CA LYS A 87 5.79 13.85 25.86
C LYS A 87 5.16 15.21 25.53
N PRO A 88 4.10 15.31 24.71
CA PRO A 88 3.31 16.54 24.56
C PRO A 88 2.82 17.13 25.88
N ILE A 89 2.22 16.32 26.76
CA ILE A 89 1.77 16.72 28.09
C ILE A 89 2.93 17.35 28.88
N TYR A 90 4.10 16.72 28.88
CA TYR A 90 5.29 17.28 29.52
C TYR A 90 5.68 18.67 28.99
N LYS A 91 5.58 18.89 27.68
CA LYS A 91 5.91 20.18 27.07
C LYS A 91 4.93 21.26 27.49
N VAL A 92 3.62 20.96 27.49
CA VAL A 92 2.57 21.91 27.90
C VAL A 92 2.71 22.26 29.38
N LEU A 93 2.95 21.27 30.25
CA LEU A 93 3.18 21.49 31.69
C LEU A 93 4.39 22.40 31.96
N ASN A 94 5.45 22.30 31.15
CA ASN A 94 6.64 23.15 31.29
C ASN A 94 6.48 24.55 30.67
N ALA A 95 5.47 24.77 29.84
CA ALA A 95 5.27 26.04 29.16
C ALA A 95 4.18 26.91 29.81
N THR A 96 3.28 26.32 30.59
CA THR A 96 2.10 26.99 31.17
C THR A 96 2.22 27.16 32.68
N CYS A 97 1.43 28.07 33.24
CA CYS A 97 1.36 28.33 34.67
C CYS A 97 0.39 27.38 35.39
N ARG A 98 0.80 26.82 36.55
CA ARG A 98 -0.04 25.94 37.40
C ARG A 98 -1.32 26.62 37.90
N GLY A 99 -1.23 27.91 38.25
CA GLY A 99 -2.36 28.70 38.75
C GLY A 99 -3.33 29.13 37.65
N CYS A 100 -2.89 30.08 36.82
CA CYS A 100 -3.76 30.72 35.82
C CYS A 100 -3.85 30.02 34.45
N GLY A 101 -3.08 28.95 34.20
CA GLY A 101 -3.06 28.27 32.90
C GLY A 101 -2.35 29.03 31.77
N SER A 102 -2.05 30.33 31.95
CA SER A 102 -1.42 31.14 30.91
C SER A 102 -0.02 30.67 30.55
N ILE A 103 0.39 30.90 29.30
CA ILE A 103 1.76 30.65 28.85
C ILE A 103 2.76 31.52 29.62
N LEU A 104 3.86 30.93 30.07
CA LEU A 104 4.87 31.63 30.89
C LEU A 104 5.77 32.52 30.03
N LEU A 105 5.21 33.57 29.44
CA LEU A 105 5.92 34.58 28.67
C LEU A 105 5.50 35.97 29.14
N ALA A 106 6.48 36.87 29.25
CA ALA A 106 6.20 38.29 29.41
C ALA A 106 5.42 38.82 28.19
N GLU A 107 4.54 39.79 28.42
CA GLU A 107 3.59 40.29 27.42
C GLU A 107 4.30 40.84 26.16
N GLU A 108 5.38 41.62 26.34
CA GLU A 108 6.20 42.12 25.22
C GLU A 108 6.81 41.00 24.35
N LEU A 109 7.21 39.89 24.97
CA LEU A 109 7.76 38.75 24.24
C LEU A 109 6.65 37.93 23.57
N LYS A 110 5.49 37.84 24.21
CA LYS A 110 4.31 37.16 23.66
C LYS A 110 3.86 37.85 22.36
N GLU A 111 3.77 39.17 22.33
CA GLU A 111 3.40 39.93 21.13
C GLU A 111 4.40 39.73 19.99
N LYS A 112 5.70 39.92 20.26
CA LYS A 112 6.76 39.74 19.24
C LYS A 112 6.75 38.33 18.64
N LEU A 113 6.55 37.31 19.47
CA LEU A 113 6.49 35.91 19.01
C LEU A 113 5.17 35.62 18.27
N SER A 114 4.06 36.27 18.64
CA SER A 114 2.79 36.21 17.92
C SER A 114 2.92 36.72 16.49
N GLU A 115 3.53 37.89 16.32
CA GLU A 115 3.73 38.51 15.00
C GLU A 115 4.62 37.64 14.12
N ARG A 116 5.72 37.13 14.69
CA ARG A 116 6.62 36.20 13.98
C ARG A 116 5.89 34.91 13.58
N ARG A 117 5.03 34.37 14.44
CA ARG A 117 4.21 33.19 14.13
C ARG A 117 3.24 33.45 12.98
N LYS A 118 2.58 34.62 12.95
CA LYS A 118 1.68 35.01 11.85
C LYS A 118 2.44 35.11 10.52
N LEU A 119 3.61 35.74 10.55
CA LEU A 119 4.48 35.86 9.39
C LEU A 119 4.97 34.48 8.89
N ASP A 120 5.35 33.57 9.79
CA ASP A 120 5.70 32.19 9.43
C ASP A 120 4.54 31.45 8.76
N LEU A 121 3.31 31.61 9.28
CA LEU A 121 2.10 31.03 8.70
C LEU A 121 1.79 31.58 7.31
N GLU A 122 1.93 32.90 7.10
CA GLU A 122 1.72 33.53 5.79
C GLU A 122 2.78 33.11 4.77
N MET A 123 4.05 33.03 5.18
CA MET A 123 5.14 32.68 4.28
C MET A 123 5.25 31.19 3.97
N PHE A 124 5.06 30.33 4.97
CA PHE A 124 5.36 28.90 4.88
C PHE A 124 4.15 27.99 5.06
N GLY A 125 2.97 28.53 5.39
CA GLY A 125 1.77 27.75 5.71
C GLY A 125 1.87 26.94 7.00
N LYS A 126 2.96 27.11 7.78
CA LYS A 126 3.22 26.44 9.05
C LYS A 126 4.13 27.29 9.92
N VAL A 127 4.03 27.14 11.23
CA VAL A 127 4.93 27.80 12.18
C VAL A 127 6.34 27.24 12.02
N GLY A 128 7.35 28.11 11.97
CA GLY A 128 8.75 27.69 11.89
C GLY A 128 9.16 26.91 13.14
N ASP A 129 9.90 25.80 12.94
CA ASP A 129 10.40 24.96 14.05
C ASP A 129 11.28 25.76 15.03
N GLU A 130 11.99 26.78 14.54
CA GLU A 130 12.81 27.68 15.35
C GLU A 130 11.95 28.55 16.27
N THR A 131 10.91 29.17 15.72
CA THR A 131 9.96 30.01 16.46
C THR A 131 9.31 29.20 17.59
N TYR A 132 8.85 27.98 17.29
CA TYR A 132 8.26 27.07 18.28
C TYR A 132 9.26 26.66 19.38
N LYS A 133 10.49 26.30 19.01
CA LYS A 133 11.53 25.95 19.99
C LYS A 133 11.88 27.13 20.90
N GLU A 134 11.91 28.34 20.35
CA GLU A 134 12.20 29.55 21.13
C GLU A 134 11.08 29.86 22.13
N ILE A 135 9.81 29.75 21.73
CA ILE A 135 8.64 29.88 22.63
C ILE A 135 8.78 28.95 23.85
N ILE A 136 9.02 27.65 23.61
CA ILE A 136 9.16 26.67 24.70
C ILE A 136 10.39 26.96 25.56
N LYS A 137 11.51 27.34 24.95
CA LYS A 137 12.76 27.62 25.67
C LYS A 137 12.62 28.82 26.60
N GLN A 138 11.95 29.88 26.16
CA GLN A 138 11.69 31.06 26.98
C GLN A 138 10.70 30.74 28.09
N ALA A 139 9.61 30.02 27.79
CA ALA A 139 8.64 29.61 28.81
C ALA A 139 9.26 28.73 29.91
N LYS A 140 10.14 27.80 29.53
CA LYS A 140 10.84 26.90 30.47
C LYS A 140 11.76 27.64 31.46
N LYS A 141 12.19 28.88 31.16
CA LYS A 141 13.01 29.68 32.09
C LYS A 141 12.23 30.07 33.35
N TYR A 142 10.92 30.25 33.25
CA TYR A 142 10.07 30.62 34.38
C TYR A 142 9.85 29.45 35.35
N LYS A 143 9.84 28.21 34.84
CA LYS A 143 9.75 26.98 35.66
C LYS A 143 10.93 26.73 36.61
N LYS A 144 11.99 27.56 36.55
CA LYS A 144 13.10 27.52 37.49
C LYS A 144 12.84 28.43 38.70
N HIS A 145 11.74 28.21 39.42
CA HIS A 145 11.37 28.97 40.62
C HIS A 145 11.20 30.48 40.39
N LYS A 146 10.72 30.89 39.20
CA LYS A 146 10.35 32.28 38.94
C LYS A 146 8.85 32.48 39.11
N GLU A 147 8.47 33.71 39.39
CA GLU A 147 7.08 34.14 39.46
C GLU A 147 6.44 34.17 38.07
N CYS A 148 5.17 33.77 38.01
CA CYS A 148 4.36 33.90 36.80
C CYS A 148 4.14 35.39 36.47
N PRO A 149 4.35 35.84 35.22
CA PRO A 149 4.09 37.23 34.82
C PRO A 149 2.64 37.69 35.00
N TYR A 150 1.68 36.76 35.06
CA TYR A 150 0.25 37.09 35.08
C TYR A 150 -0.36 36.98 36.48
N CYS A 151 -0.09 35.90 37.21
CA CYS A 151 -0.70 35.65 38.52
C CYS A 151 0.27 35.69 39.71
N GLY A 152 1.56 35.96 39.48
CA GLY A 152 2.59 36.02 40.55
C GLY A 152 2.93 34.68 41.22
N MET A 153 2.28 33.58 40.86
CA MET A 153 2.55 32.27 41.45
C MET A 153 3.97 31.78 41.10
N VAL A 154 4.74 31.40 42.12
CA VAL A 154 6.07 30.80 41.96
C VAL A 154 5.94 29.46 41.25
N GLN A 155 6.68 29.29 40.15
CA GLN A 155 6.62 28.09 39.33
C GLN A 155 7.68 27.06 39.74
N THR A 156 7.25 25.82 39.85
CA THR A 156 8.05 24.65 40.21
C THR A 156 8.61 23.93 38.98
N VAL A 157 9.64 23.12 39.19
CA VAL A 157 10.20 22.28 38.13
C VAL A 157 9.42 20.98 38.03
N VAL A 158 8.95 20.65 36.82
CA VAL A 158 8.32 19.35 36.54
C VAL A 158 9.37 18.38 35.98
N LYS A 159 9.57 17.24 36.64
CA LYS A 159 10.33 16.08 36.16
C LYS A 159 9.39 15.05 35.52
N PHE A 160 9.77 14.57 34.33
CA PHE A 160 9.08 13.49 33.64
C PHE A 160 9.80 12.17 33.81
N ASN A 161 9.18 11.27 34.54
CA ASN A 161 9.63 9.90 34.71
C ASN A 161 8.86 9.03 33.71
N LYS A 162 9.57 8.54 32.69
CA LYS A 162 8.98 7.64 31.69
C LYS A 162 8.44 6.40 32.40
N PRO A 163 7.26 5.90 32.01
CA PRO A 163 6.54 6.20 30.77
C PRO A 163 5.44 7.27 30.88
N THR A 164 4.79 7.42 32.03
CA THR A 164 3.58 8.25 32.21
C THR A 164 3.55 9.00 33.54
N THR A 165 4.66 9.05 34.28
CA THR A 165 4.71 9.63 35.63
C THR A 165 5.29 11.05 35.59
N PHE A 166 4.62 11.98 36.25
CA PHE A 166 5.03 13.38 36.33
C PHE A 166 5.19 13.78 37.80
N ASN A 167 6.36 14.32 38.15
CA ASN A 167 6.66 14.76 39.50
C ASN A 167 7.00 16.25 39.49
N GLU A 168 6.44 16.99 40.42
CA GLU A 168 6.73 18.37 40.72
C GLU A 168 7.79 18.44 41.83
N ILE A 169 8.74 19.36 41.71
CA ILE A 169 9.75 19.63 42.74
C ILE A 169 9.42 20.95 43.37
N GLU A 170 9.00 20.87 44.63
CA GLU A 170 8.77 22.01 45.50
C GLU A 170 9.99 22.14 46.42
N LYS A 171 10.41 23.38 46.68
CA LYS A 171 11.42 23.67 47.70
C LYS A 171 10.67 23.98 48.98
N GLU A 172 10.85 23.16 50.00
CA GLU A 172 10.30 23.41 51.33
C GLU A 172 11.44 23.80 52.27
N GLU A 173 11.21 24.84 53.07
CA GLU A 173 12.12 25.25 54.14
C GLU A 173 11.82 24.41 55.39
N PHE A 174 12.74 23.52 55.77
CA PHE A 174 12.70 22.82 57.05
C PHE A 174 13.48 23.63 58.09
N PHE A 175 12.88 23.86 59.25
CA PHE A 175 13.57 24.52 60.37
C PHE A 175 14.18 23.47 61.29
N ASP A 176 15.51 23.40 61.29
CA ASP A 176 16.30 22.59 62.23
C ASP A 176 16.97 23.48 63.31
N ILE A 177 17.57 22.84 64.32
CA ILE A 177 18.18 23.49 65.49
C ILE A 177 19.31 24.48 65.10
N GLU A 178 19.90 24.34 63.90
CA GLU A 178 20.98 25.21 63.38
C GLU A 178 20.53 26.21 62.29
N GLY A 179 19.24 26.26 61.93
CA GLY A 179 18.70 27.22 60.94
C GLY A 179 17.71 26.60 59.94
N ALA A 180 17.29 27.39 58.95
CA ALA A 180 16.43 26.94 57.86
C ALA A 180 17.26 26.22 56.78
N VAL A 181 16.90 24.97 56.46
CA VAL A 181 17.49 24.17 55.38
C VAL A 181 16.43 24.00 54.29
N GLU A 182 16.73 24.42 53.06
CA GLU A 182 15.87 24.16 51.90
C GLU A 182 16.07 22.72 51.42
N GLU A 183 15.01 21.90 51.47
CA GLU A 183 15.01 20.56 50.86
C GLU A 183 14.06 20.50 49.66
N ASP A 184 14.49 19.77 48.63
CA ASP A 184 13.69 19.51 47.43
C ASP A 184 12.69 18.36 47.69
N VAL A 185 11.42 18.69 47.88
CA VAL A 185 10.34 17.72 48.07
C VAL A 185 9.71 17.37 46.72
N THR A 186 9.73 16.09 46.36
CA THR A 186 9.10 15.60 45.13
C THR A 186 7.65 15.19 45.38
N ARG A 187 6.70 15.89 44.74
CA ARG A 187 5.27 15.55 44.77
C ARG A 187 4.82 14.99 43.43
N ARG A 188 4.05 13.90 43.44
CA ARG A 188 3.52 13.30 42.21
C ARG A 188 2.30 14.08 41.72
N LEU A 189 2.29 14.44 40.44
CA LEU A 189 1.10 15.01 39.80
C LEU A 189 0.14 13.90 39.40
N THR A 190 -1.07 13.91 39.96
CA THR A 190 -2.13 12.98 39.56
C THR A 190 -2.69 13.40 38.17
N PRO A 191 -3.24 12.46 37.38
CA PRO A 191 -3.90 12.78 36.11
C PRO A 191 -5.01 13.83 36.24
N ASN A 192 -5.78 13.80 37.34
CA ASN A 192 -6.78 14.81 37.68
C ASN A 192 -6.17 16.22 37.76
N MET A 193 -5.11 16.41 38.54
CA MET A 193 -4.44 17.70 38.66
C MET A 193 -3.91 18.22 37.31
N ILE A 194 -3.35 17.33 36.49
CA ILE A 194 -2.85 17.68 35.15
C ILE A 194 -4.01 18.14 34.25
N ARG A 195 -5.15 17.47 34.33
CA ARG A 195 -6.33 17.80 33.53
C ARG A 195 -6.94 19.14 33.96
N GLU A 196 -7.16 19.35 35.25
CA GLU A 196 -7.65 20.63 35.80
C GLU A 196 -6.74 21.80 35.42
N TRP A 197 -5.42 21.57 35.38
CA TRP A 197 -4.48 22.56 34.88
C TRP A 197 -4.75 22.86 33.40
N PHE A 198 -4.86 21.84 32.55
CA PHE A 198 -5.08 22.03 31.11
C PHE A 198 -6.41 22.70 30.76
N GLU A 199 -7.47 22.45 31.53
CA GLU A 199 -8.78 23.10 31.35
C GLU A 199 -8.72 24.63 31.57
N ARG A 200 -7.76 25.13 32.36
CA ARG A 200 -7.57 26.57 32.63
C ARG A 200 -6.83 27.30 31.50
N ILE A 201 -6.24 26.59 30.53
CA ILE A 201 -5.44 27.23 29.48
C ILE A 201 -6.37 27.96 28.49
N PRO A 202 -6.18 29.26 28.22
CA PRO A 202 -6.98 29.99 27.24
C PRO A 202 -6.60 29.60 25.80
N ASP A 203 -7.56 29.72 24.88
CA ASP A 203 -7.40 29.31 23.48
C ASP A 203 -6.25 30.04 22.77
N ASP A 204 -6.07 31.33 23.05
CA ASP A 204 -4.96 32.14 22.49
C ASP A 204 -3.58 31.57 22.86
N ASP A 205 -3.45 31.00 24.07
CA ASP A 205 -2.19 30.41 24.53
C ASP A 205 -1.98 29.01 23.97
N LEU A 206 -3.05 28.27 23.68
CA LEU A 206 -2.98 27.00 22.96
C LEU A 206 -2.47 27.20 21.54
N GLU A 207 -2.96 28.24 20.86
CA GLU A 207 -2.47 28.60 19.53
C GLU A 207 -0.98 28.93 19.53
N MET A 208 -0.50 29.67 20.54
CA MET A 208 0.93 29.95 20.73
C MET A 208 1.77 28.68 20.90
N LEU A 209 1.21 27.67 21.57
CA LEU A 209 1.83 26.35 21.73
C LEU A 209 1.66 25.46 20.50
N ASN A 210 1.16 26.00 19.39
CA ASN A 210 0.89 25.29 18.14
C ASN A 210 -0.16 24.16 18.28
N TYR A 211 -1.12 24.35 19.19
CA TYR A 211 -2.33 23.53 19.30
C TYR A 211 -3.51 24.25 18.66
N ASN A 212 -4.46 23.48 18.14
CA ASN A 212 -5.70 24.03 17.63
C ASN A 212 -6.81 23.82 18.67
N PRO A 213 -7.42 24.88 19.21
CA PRO A 213 -8.39 24.78 20.31
C PRO A 213 -9.68 24.08 19.90
N ILE A 214 -10.02 24.03 18.61
CA ILE A 214 -11.26 23.40 18.13
C ILE A 214 -11.12 21.88 18.05
N VAL A 215 -9.95 21.38 17.65
CA VAL A 215 -9.75 19.95 17.32
C VAL A 215 -8.76 19.22 18.23
N ALA A 216 -7.95 19.91 19.02
CA ALA A 216 -6.92 19.25 19.83
C ALA A 216 -6.61 20.02 21.12
N ARG A 217 -7.59 20.09 22.03
CA ARG A 217 -7.40 20.64 23.38
C ARG A 217 -6.52 19.70 24.24
N PRO A 218 -5.55 20.21 25.03
CA PRO A 218 -4.62 19.37 25.79
C PRO A 218 -5.27 18.48 26.86
N GLU A 219 -6.39 18.91 27.45
CA GLU A 219 -7.12 18.13 28.44
C GLU A 219 -7.63 16.80 27.86
N TRP A 220 -7.90 16.72 26.56
CA TRP A 220 -8.33 15.48 25.89
C TRP A 220 -7.19 14.45 25.76
N MET A 221 -5.94 14.82 26.06
CA MET A 221 -4.83 13.87 26.18
C MET A 221 -4.91 13.05 27.48
N VAL A 222 -5.69 13.52 28.47
CA VAL A 222 -6.03 12.79 29.69
C VAL A 222 -7.44 12.23 29.52
N LEU A 223 -7.53 10.92 29.36
CA LEU A 223 -8.76 10.23 29.03
C LEU A 223 -9.67 10.16 30.26
N GLN A 224 -10.90 10.66 30.13
CA GLN A 224 -12.00 10.34 31.06
C GLN A 224 -12.86 9.20 30.55
N VAL A 225 -13.03 9.16 29.23
CA VAL A 225 -13.86 8.18 28.54
C VAL A 225 -12.99 7.47 27.53
N MET A 226 -13.05 6.15 27.50
CA MET A 226 -12.33 5.36 26.52
C MET A 226 -13.30 4.80 25.47
N PRO A 227 -13.08 5.03 24.17
CA PRO A 227 -13.91 4.43 23.14
C PRO A 227 -13.64 2.92 23.03
N VAL A 228 -14.71 2.13 23.01
CA VAL A 228 -14.66 0.69 22.75
C VAL A 228 -14.83 0.46 21.25
N PRO A 229 -13.85 -0.18 20.57
CA PRO A 229 -13.96 -0.42 19.14
C PRO A 229 -15.10 -1.41 18.83
N PRO A 230 -15.75 -1.28 17.66
CA PRO A 230 -16.76 -2.21 17.19
C PRO A 230 -16.26 -3.65 17.15
N VAL A 231 -17.19 -4.61 17.20
CA VAL A 231 -16.87 -6.05 17.16
C VAL A 231 -16.15 -6.43 15.87
N ASP A 232 -16.46 -5.77 14.74
CA ASP A 232 -15.83 -6.03 13.44
C ASP A 232 -14.31 -5.72 13.41
N VAL A 233 -13.83 -4.85 14.31
CA VAL A 233 -12.41 -4.51 14.46
C VAL A 233 -11.66 -5.52 15.31
N ARG A 234 -12.38 -6.28 16.14
CA ARG A 234 -11.88 -7.28 17.09
C ARG A 234 -12.65 -8.60 16.95
N PRO A 235 -12.59 -9.24 15.77
CA PRO A 235 -13.37 -10.43 15.49
C PRO A 235 -12.88 -11.63 16.31
N SER A 236 -13.81 -12.41 16.85
CA SER A 236 -13.52 -13.71 17.46
C SER A 236 -13.30 -14.77 16.39
N ILE A 237 -12.40 -15.73 16.66
CA ILE A 237 -12.15 -16.88 15.77
C ILE A 237 -12.69 -18.13 16.44
N ILE A 238 -13.52 -18.91 15.74
CA ILE A 238 -13.95 -20.23 16.21
C ILE A 238 -12.87 -21.23 15.78
N LEU A 239 -12.23 -21.88 16.74
CA LEU A 239 -11.26 -22.94 16.47
C LEU A 239 -11.98 -24.21 16.00
N GLU A 240 -11.26 -25.14 15.35
CA GLU A 240 -11.81 -26.43 14.92
C GLU A 240 -12.38 -27.26 16.09
N SER A 241 -11.92 -27.00 17.31
CA SER A 241 -12.45 -27.60 18.55
C SER A 241 -13.82 -27.05 18.97
N GLY A 242 -14.37 -26.06 18.26
CA GLY A 242 -15.62 -25.37 18.60
C GLY A 242 -15.47 -24.28 19.67
N ILE A 243 -14.29 -24.12 20.26
CA ILE A 243 -14.01 -23.09 21.27
C ILE A 243 -13.80 -21.73 20.56
N ARG A 244 -14.45 -20.69 21.08
CA ARG A 244 -14.24 -19.30 20.64
C ARG A 244 -12.93 -18.77 21.21
N ALA A 245 -12.02 -18.35 20.33
CA ALA A 245 -10.82 -17.61 20.67
C ALA A 245 -11.09 -16.11 20.47
N GLU A 246 -11.01 -15.36 21.57
CA GLU A 246 -11.22 -13.93 21.55
C GLU A 246 -10.01 -13.17 21.04
N ASP A 247 -10.27 -11.96 20.56
CA ASP A 247 -9.24 -11.06 20.05
C ASP A 247 -8.36 -10.49 21.18
N ASP A 248 -7.07 -10.26 20.90
CA ASP A 248 -6.11 -9.69 21.86
C ASP A 248 -6.57 -8.33 22.43
N LEU A 249 -7.31 -7.51 21.66
CA LEU A 249 -7.87 -6.25 22.15
C LEU A 249 -9.04 -6.49 23.10
N THR A 250 -9.92 -7.45 22.79
CA THR A 250 -11.03 -7.83 23.68
C THR A 250 -10.49 -8.27 25.04
N HIS A 251 -9.46 -9.12 25.07
CA HIS A 251 -8.80 -9.54 26.31
C HIS A 251 -8.34 -8.35 27.17
N LYS A 252 -7.73 -7.35 26.54
CA LYS A 252 -7.23 -6.18 27.27
C LYS A 252 -8.36 -5.26 27.74
N LEU A 253 -9.42 -5.13 26.97
CA LEU A 253 -10.62 -4.39 27.36
C LEU A 253 -11.30 -5.03 28.57
N VAL A 254 -11.37 -6.37 28.64
CA VAL A 254 -11.88 -7.11 29.81
C VAL A 254 -11.09 -6.74 31.06
N ASP A 255 -9.75 -6.74 30.98
CA ASP A 255 -8.92 -6.35 32.13
C ASP A 255 -9.15 -4.89 32.55
N ILE A 256 -9.30 -3.97 31.58
CA ILE A 256 -9.58 -2.56 31.86
C ILE A 256 -10.90 -2.40 32.60
N ILE A 257 -11.98 -3.03 32.11
CA ILE A 257 -13.30 -2.96 32.75
C ILE A 257 -13.23 -3.54 34.17
N ARG A 258 -12.59 -4.70 34.35
CA ARG A 258 -12.48 -5.34 35.67
C ARG A 258 -11.78 -4.46 36.70
N ILE A 259 -10.66 -3.84 36.33
CA ILE A 259 -9.94 -2.94 37.24
C ILE A 259 -10.70 -1.64 37.45
N ASN A 260 -11.38 -1.11 36.43
CA ASN A 260 -12.18 0.10 36.52
C ASN A 260 -13.40 -0.06 37.45
N GLN A 261 -14.08 -1.20 37.37
CA GLN A 261 -15.17 -1.58 38.29
C GLN A 261 -14.65 -1.70 39.73
N ARG A 262 -13.58 -2.48 39.93
CA ARG A 262 -12.96 -2.64 41.25
C ARG A 262 -12.54 -1.30 41.85
N LEU A 263 -11.98 -0.41 41.05
CA LEU A 263 -11.61 0.93 41.48
C LEU A 263 -12.84 1.74 41.90
N ARG A 264 -13.94 1.68 41.12
CA ARG A 264 -15.21 2.34 41.45
C ARG A 264 -15.76 1.88 42.79
N GLU A 265 -15.86 0.56 42.98
CA GLU A 265 -16.36 -0.06 44.21
C GLU A 265 -15.51 0.33 45.44
N ASN A 266 -14.18 0.39 45.30
CA ASN A 266 -13.30 0.77 46.41
C ASN A 266 -13.39 2.26 46.75
N ILE A 267 -13.62 3.13 45.76
CA ILE A 267 -13.85 4.55 45.98
C ILE A 267 -15.19 4.74 46.72
N ASP A 268 -16.25 4.09 46.27
CA ASP A 268 -17.58 4.18 46.87
C ASP A 268 -17.62 3.59 48.29
N ALA A 269 -16.82 2.55 48.55
CA ALA A 269 -16.66 1.96 49.88
C ALA A 269 -15.76 2.79 50.83
N GLY A 270 -15.15 3.88 50.36
CA GLY A 270 -14.26 4.73 51.17
C GLY A 270 -12.94 4.06 51.55
N ALA A 271 -12.36 3.25 50.65
CA ALA A 271 -11.10 2.56 50.89
C ALA A 271 -9.93 3.56 51.13
N PRO A 272 -8.88 3.14 51.87
CA PRO A 272 -7.66 3.94 52.04
C PRO A 272 -7.05 4.43 50.73
N THR A 273 -6.50 5.65 50.73
CA THR A 273 -5.92 6.31 49.55
C THR A 273 -4.83 5.49 48.87
N LEU A 274 -3.98 4.80 49.64
CA LEU A 274 -2.93 3.90 49.11
C LEU A 274 -3.50 2.80 48.19
N ILE A 275 -4.64 2.22 48.56
CA ILE A 275 -5.28 1.15 47.77
C ILE A 275 -5.86 1.73 46.48
N ILE A 276 -6.46 2.92 46.55
CA ILE A 276 -7.00 3.63 45.39
C ILE A 276 -5.87 4.01 44.42
N GLU A 277 -4.73 4.47 44.94
CA GLU A 277 -3.54 4.79 44.16
C GLU A 277 -2.99 3.54 43.44
N ASP A 278 -2.83 2.42 44.15
CA ASP A 278 -2.37 1.15 43.55
C ASP A 278 -3.30 0.68 42.42
N LEU A 279 -4.63 0.73 42.64
CA LEU A 279 -5.61 0.38 41.62
C LEU A 279 -5.61 1.37 40.44
N SER A 280 -5.39 2.66 40.70
CA SER A 280 -5.26 3.68 39.66
C SER A 280 -4.00 3.46 38.81
N GLU A 281 -2.88 3.04 39.40
CA GLU A 281 -1.67 2.67 38.65
C GLU A 281 -1.89 1.43 37.79
N LEU A 282 -2.60 0.44 38.33
CA LEU A 282 -2.94 -0.76 37.60
C LEU A 282 -3.86 -0.43 36.40
N LEU A 283 -4.84 0.46 36.59
CA LEU A 283 -5.68 0.95 35.48
C LEU A 283 -4.83 1.66 34.42
N GLN A 284 -3.92 2.55 34.82
CA GLN A 284 -2.96 3.21 33.92
C GLN A 284 -2.12 2.19 33.14
N TYR A 285 -1.66 1.11 33.78
CA TYR A 285 -0.96 0.01 33.12
C TYR A 285 -1.82 -0.68 32.04
N HIS A 286 -3.07 -1.03 32.36
CA HIS A 286 -3.94 -1.72 31.43
C HIS A 286 -4.32 -0.85 30.22
N VAL A 287 -4.63 0.43 30.44
CA VAL A 287 -4.90 1.38 29.35
C VAL A 287 -3.64 1.63 28.50
N THR A 288 -2.48 1.77 29.14
CA THR A 288 -1.21 1.97 28.42
C THR A 288 -0.90 0.79 27.49
N THR A 289 -0.99 -0.42 28.00
CA THR A 289 -0.72 -1.64 27.22
C THR A 289 -1.80 -1.96 26.18
N TYR A 290 -3.00 -1.39 26.29
CA TYR A 290 -4.04 -1.44 25.26
C TYR A 290 -3.72 -0.56 24.04
N PHE A 291 -3.18 0.63 24.24
CA PHE A 291 -2.74 1.49 23.14
C PHE A 291 -1.40 1.02 22.55
N ASN A 292 -0.43 0.73 23.43
CA ASN A 292 0.91 0.33 23.03
C ASN A 292 1.55 -0.62 24.04
N ASN A 293 1.57 -1.92 23.70
CA ASN A 293 2.18 -2.97 24.51
C ASN A 293 3.72 -3.09 24.38
N GLU A 294 4.36 -2.21 23.59
CA GLU A 294 5.82 -2.18 23.37
C GLU A 294 6.50 -0.97 24.05
N VAL A 295 5.79 -0.32 24.97
CA VAL A 295 6.32 0.85 25.71
C VAL A 295 7.50 0.43 26.60
N SER A 296 8.62 1.14 26.46
CA SER A 296 9.81 0.92 27.28
C SER A 296 9.54 1.26 28.75
N GLY A 297 9.98 0.40 29.66
CA GLY A 297 9.79 0.55 31.11
C GLY A 297 8.51 -0.07 31.66
N ILE A 298 7.65 -0.65 30.80
CA ILE A 298 6.43 -1.35 31.21
C ILE A 298 6.55 -2.83 30.84
N PRO A 299 6.19 -3.78 31.74
CA PRO A 299 6.18 -5.19 31.39
C PRO A 299 5.11 -5.48 30.32
N PRO A 300 5.46 -6.14 29.21
CA PRO A 300 4.50 -6.41 28.13
C PRO A 300 3.41 -7.35 28.63
N ALA A 301 2.15 -7.00 28.37
CA ALA A 301 1.01 -7.84 28.65
C ALA A 301 1.08 -9.10 27.78
N ARG A 302 0.88 -10.26 28.43
CA ARG A 302 0.96 -11.59 27.80
C ARG A 302 -0.34 -12.34 27.99
N HIS A 303 -0.65 -13.18 27.02
CA HIS A 303 -1.67 -14.21 27.16
C HIS A 303 -1.23 -15.25 28.20
N ARG A 304 -2.16 -16.09 28.70
CA ARG A 304 -1.85 -17.20 29.63
C ARG A 304 -0.82 -18.19 29.07
N SER A 305 -0.68 -18.24 27.74
CA SER A 305 0.32 -19.07 27.03
C SER A 305 1.73 -18.44 26.97
N GLY A 306 1.93 -17.23 27.51
CA GLY A 306 3.19 -16.50 27.46
C GLY A 306 3.41 -15.67 26.19
N ARG A 307 2.56 -15.82 25.16
CA ARG A 307 2.56 -14.98 23.94
C ARG A 307 2.25 -13.52 24.30
N THR A 308 3.00 -12.56 23.75
CA THR A 308 2.70 -11.13 23.91
C THR A 308 1.43 -10.75 23.14
N LEU A 309 0.59 -9.90 23.74
CA LEU A 309 -0.63 -9.42 23.11
C LEU A 309 -0.33 -8.36 22.04
N LYS A 310 -1.01 -8.42 20.90
CA LYS A 310 -0.92 -7.42 19.82
C LYS A 310 -1.95 -6.30 20.01
N SER A 311 -1.48 -5.20 20.59
CA SER A 311 -2.28 -4.00 20.86
C SER A 311 -2.43 -3.09 19.62
N LEU A 312 -3.11 -1.93 19.75
CA LEU A 312 -3.42 -1.04 18.62
C LEU A 312 -2.16 -0.58 17.85
N SER A 313 -1.11 -0.16 18.55
CA SER A 313 0.16 0.28 17.95
C SER A 313 0.79 -0.79 17.06
N GLN A 314 0.83 -2.06 17.49
CA GLN A 314 1.39 -3.17 16.70
C GLN A 314 0.55 -3.51 15.47
N ARG A 315 -0.77 -3.31 15.51
CA ARG A 315 -1.63 -3.54 14.33
C ARG A 315 -1.35 -2.53 13.23
N LEU A 316 -0.98 -1.29 13.60
CA LEU A 316 -0.69 -0.23 12.65
C LEU A 316 0.76 -0.27 12.14
N LYS A 317 1.72 -0.47 13.04
CA LYS A 317 3.17 -0.44 12.75
C LYS A 317 3.67 -1.78 12.22
N GLY A 318 4.89 -1.77 11.66
CA GLY A 318 5.59 -2.96 11.20
C GLY A 318 5.36 -3.33 9.73
N LYS A 319 6.00 -4.41 9.28
CA LYS A 319 5.95 -4.88 7.88
C LYS A 319 4.59 -5.49 7.54
N GLU A 320 4.01 -6.24 8.47
CA GLU A 320 2.67 -6.83 8.36
C GLU A 320 1.57 -5.94 8.95
N GLY A 321 1.93 -4.73 9.41
CA GLY A 321 0.97 -3.76 9.92
C GLY A 321 0.03 -3.24 8.84
N ARG A 322 -1.11 -2.69 9.24
CA ARG A 322 -2.19 -2.25 8.35
C ARG A 322 -1.73 -1.27 7.27
N PHE A 323 -0.83 -0.34 7.59
CA PHE A 323 -0.32 0.63 6.59
C PHE A 323 0.40 -0.07 5.43
N ARG A 324 1.38 -0.95 5.72
CA ARG A 324 2.19 -1.58 4.66
C ARG A 324 1.49 -2.78 4.02
N GLY A 325 0.81 -3.60 4.83
CA GLY A 325 0.21 -4.87 4.39
C GLY A 325 -1.23 -4.77 3.88
N ASN A 326 -1.96 -3.70 4.23
CA ASN A 326 -3.37 -3.54 3.84
C ASN A 326 -3.72 -2.20 3.21
N LEU A 327 -2.87 -1.16 3.24
CA LEU A 327 -3.17 0.12 2.58
C LEU A 327 -2.26 0.35 1.38
N SER A 328 -0.94 0.41 1.60
CA SER A 328 0.04 0.60 0.52
C SER A 328 0.16 -0.61 -0.42
N GLY A 329 0.00 -1.81 0.13
CA GLY A 329 -0.07 -3.06 -0.63
C GLY A 329 -1.29 -3.85 -0.16
N LYS A 330 -1.95 -4.54 -1.09
CA LYS A 330 -3.06 -5.44 -0.81
C LYS A 330 -2.93 -6.68 -1.68
N ARG A 331 -3.54 -7.78 -1.23
CA ARG A 331 -3.83 -8.91 -2.12
C ARG A 331 -4.99 -8.50 -3.02
N VAL A 332 -4.90 -8.89 -4.29
CA VAL A 332 -5.88 -8.53 -5.32
C VAL A 332 -6.43 -9.78 -5.98
N ASP A 333 -7.72 -9.75 -6.28
CA ASP A 333 -8.40 -10.79 -7.05
C ASP A 333 -8.01 -10.70 -8.54
N TYR A 334 -8.51 -11.64 -9.35
CA TYR A 334 -8.26 -11.70 -10.80
C TYR A 334 -6.77 -11.72 -11.17
N SER A 335 -5.99 -12.43 -10.37
CA SER A 335 -4.55 -12.62 -10.56
C SER A 335 -4.18 -14.11 -10.59
N ALA A 336 -3.09 -14.44 -11.27
CA ALA A 336 -2.53 -15.78 -11.35
C ALA A 336 -1.00 -15.75 -11.33
N ARG A 337 -0.38 -16.85 -10.92
CA ARG A 337 1.07 -17.02 -10.88
C ARG A 337 1.43 -18.44 -11.34
N THR A 338 2.41 -18.55 -12.22
CA THR A 338 2.98 -19.85 -12.65
C THR A 338 4.39 -19.65 -13.21
N VAL A 339 5.09 -20.76 -13.44
CA VAL A 339 6.42 -20.82 -14.07
C VAL A 339 6.35 -20.29 -15.50
N ILE A 340 7.41 -19.62 -15.93
CA ILE A 340 7.54 -19.12 -17.31
C ILE A 340 8.32 -20.07 -18.21
N SER A 341 8.03 -20.03 -19.52
CA SER A 341 8.73 -20.80 -20.55
C SER A 341 8.95 -19.95 -21.81
N PRO A 342 10.05 -20.16 -22.55
CA PRO A 342 10.33 -19.37 -23.74
C PRO A 342 9.46 -19.80 -24.91
N ASP A 343 8.95 -18.85 -25.69
CA ASP A 343 8.27 -19.14 -26.97
C ASP A 343 8.58 -18.06 -28.01
N PRO A 344 9.48 -18.32 -28.97
CA PRO A 344 9.87 -17.35 -29.99
C PRO A 344 8.81 -17.17 -31.09
N ASN A 345 7.77 -18.01 -31.13
CA ASN A 345 6.70 -17.89 -32.14
C ASN A 345 5.59 -16.91 -31.73
N LEU A 346 5.63 -16.39 -30.49
CA LEU A 346 4.69 -15.39 -30.01
C LEU A 346 5.15 -13.99 -30.40
N ASP A 347 4.19 -13.09 -30.65
CA ASP A 347 4.50 -11.68 -30.79
C ASP A 347 5.09 -11.13 -29.48
N ILE A 348 5.92 -10.09 -29.55
CA ILE A 348 6.54 -9.46 -28.37
C ILE A 348 5.51 -8.92 -27.38
N ASN A 349 4.35 -8.53 -27.89
CA ASN A 349 3.24 -8.06 -27.07
C ASN A 349 2.41 -9.21 -26.50
N GLN A 350 2.62 -10.45 -26.92
CA GLN A 350 1.78 -11.58 -26.51
C GLN A 350 2.35 -12.31 -25.31
N VAL A 351 1.45 -12.73 -24.43
CA VAL A 351 1.74 -13.67 -23.34
C VAL A 351 0.89 -14.92 -23.52
N GLY A 352 1.56 -16.08 -23.58
CA GLY A 352 0.91 -17.37 -23.59
C GLY A 352 0.29 -17.67 -22.24
N VAL A 353 -1.04 -17.80 -22.18
CA VAL A 353 -1.79 -18.12 -20.97
C VAL A 353 -2.34 -19.54 -21.04
N PRO A 354 -2.07 -20.39 -20.03
CA PRO A 354 -2.66 -21.72 -19.92
C PRO A 354 -4.19 -21.72 -20.00
N TYR A 355 -4.75 -22.66 -20.76
CA TYR A 355 -6.20 -22.92 -20.81
C TYR A 355 -6.87 -22.96 -19.42
N HIS A 356 -6.23 -23.63 -18.45
CA HIS A 356 -6.75 -23.77 -17.09
C HIS A 356 -6.84 -22.43 -16.34
N ILE A 357 -5.92 -21.50 -16.61
CA ILE A 357 -5.97 -20.15 -16.04
C ILE A 357 -7.02 -19.32 -16.79
N ALA A 358 -7.03 -19.40 -18.13
CA ALA A 358 -7.99 -18.66 -18.97
C ALA A 358 -9.45 -19.03 -18.69
N SER A 359 -9.73 -20.27 -18.28
CA SER A 359 -11.08 -20.73 -17.91
C SER A 359 -11.51 -20.31 -16.50
N LYS A 360 -10.58 -19.89 -15.64
CA LYS A 360 -10.88 -19.45 -14.26
C LYS A 360 -10.90 -17.94 -14.10
N LEU A 361 -10.03 -17.24 -14.83
CA LEU A 361 -10.01 -15.78 -14.86
C LEU A 361 -11.09 -15.28 -15.82
N SER A 362 -11.82 -14.27 -15.39
CA SER A 362 -12.88 -13.65 -16.20
C SER A 362 -12.61 -12.19 -16.48
N VAL A 363 -13.20 -11.73 -17.58
CA VAL A 363 -13.28 -10.33 -18.00
C VAL A 363 -14.75 -9.92 -18.05
N PRO A 364 -15.15 -8.82 -17.39
CA PRO A 364 -16.52 -8.35 -17.43
C PRO A 364 -16.73 -7.58 -18.73
N ASP A 365 -17.61 -8.11 -19.58
CA ASP A 365 -18.05 -7.47 -20.80
C ASP A 365 -19.51 -7.06 -20.68
N MET A 366 -19.76 -5.77 -20.93
CA MET A 366 -21.11 -5.26 -21.02
C MET A 366 -21.75 -5.75 -22.32
N VAL A 367 -22.98 -6.26 -22.20
CA VAL A 367 -23.78 -6.66 -23.35
C VAL A 367 -24.25 -5.41 -24.07
N THR A 368 -23.98 -5.38 -25.36
CA THR A 368 -24.31 -4.34 -26.31
C THR A 368 -24.94 -4.99 -27.54
N GLU A 369 -25.58 -4.22 -28.39
CA GLU A 369 -26.16 -4.73 -29.64
C GLU A 369 -25.12 -5.41 -30.54
N ARG A 370 -23.86 -4.94 -30.50
CA ARG A 370 -22.77 -5.45 -31.36
C ARG A 370 -22.21 -6.79 -30.92
N ASN A 371 -22.17 -7.08 -29.62
CA ASN A 371 -21.56 -8.31 -29.09
C ASN A 371 -22.60 -9.34 -28.61
N LEU A 372 -23.90 -9.04 -28.69
CA LEU A 372 -24.98 -9.87 -28.17
C LEU A 372 -24.92 -11.32 -28.67
N GLU A 373 -24.75 -11.53 -29.97
CA GLU A 373 -24.70 -12.89 -30.55
C GLU A 373 -23.49 -13.68 -30.05
N THR A 374 -22.32 -13.05 -29.99
CA THR A 374 -21.08 -13.65 -29.49
C THR A 374 -21.23 -14.04 -28.02
N VAL A 375 -21.79 -13.12 -27.24
CA VAL A 375 -22.09 -13.28 -25.83
C VAL A 375 -23.04 -14.46 -25.58
N LYS A 376 -24.12 -14.58 -26.38
CA LYS A 376 -25.08 -15.69 -26.27
C LYS A 376 -24.38 -17.03 -26.44
N LYS A 377 -23.48 -17.15 -27.42
CA LYS A 377 -22.66 -18.36 -27.64
C LYS A 377 -21.77 -18.69 -26.43
N LEU A 378 -21.15 -17.70 -25.79
CA LEU A 378 -20.31 -17.90 -24.61
C LEU A 378 -21.11 -18.41 -23.40
N VAL A 379 -22.32 -17.87 -23.18
CA VAL A 379 -23.21 -18.33 -22.10
C VAL A 379 -23.71 -19.74 -22.35
N LEU A 380 -24.04 -20.09 -23.60
CA LEU A 380 -24.43 -21.45 -23.98
C LEU A 380 -23.30 -22.47 -23.73
N ASN A 381 -22.07 -22.13 -24.12
CA ASN A 381 -20.88 -22.95 -23.84
C ASN A 381 -20.66 -23.14 -22.33
N GLY A 382 -20.96 -22.11 -21.54
CA GLY A 382 -20.91 -22.12 -20.08
C GLY A 382 -19.49 -22.18 -19.51
N PRO A 383 -19.33 -22.58 -18.24
CA PRO A 383 -18.06 -22.42 -17.51
C PRO A 383 -17.00 -23.49 -17.81
N ASN A 384 -17.38 -24.65 -18.36
CA ASN A 384 -16.46 -25.79 -18.53
C ASN A 384 -15.76 -25.79 -19.88
N ASN A 385 -16.40 -25.21 -20.90
CA ASN A 385 -15.89 -25.18 -22.27
C ASN A 385 -15.39 -23.78 -22.58
N HIS A 386 -14.14 -23.66 -22.98
CA HIS A 386 -13.57 -22.41 -23.47
C HIS A 386 -13.65 -22.32 -25.00
N PRO A 387 -14.03 -21.17 -25.57
CA PRO A 387 -14.41 -19.94 -24.88
C PRO A 387 -15.83 -20.02 -24.29
N GLY A 388 -16.00 -19.52 -23.07
CA GLY A 388 -17.23 -19.65 -22.28
C GLY A 388 -17.39 -18.53 -21.26
N ALA A 389 -18.29 -18.70 -20.29
CA ALA A 389 -18.54 -17.71 -19.24
C ALA A 389 -18.85 -18.33 -17.87
N LEU A 390 -18.49 -17.61 -16.81
CA LEU A 390 -18.65 -18.04 -15.42
C LEU A 390 -19.89 -17.43 -14.76
N TYR A 391 -20.13 -16.13 -14.99
CA TYR A 391 -21.19 -15.38 -14.34
C TYR A 391 -21.93 -14.45 -15.30
N VAL A 392 -23.22 -14.25 -15.02
CA VAL A 392 -24.06 -13.23 -15.66
C VAL A 392 -24.56 -12.30 -14.57
N ILE A 393 -24.28 -11.01 -14.69
CA ILE A 393 -24.74 -9.96 -13.79
C ILE A 393 -25.86 -9.21 -14.51
N ARG A 394 -27.04 -9.22 -13.89
CA ARG A 394 -28.21 -8.50 -14.38
C ARG A 394 -28.13 -7.01 -14.03
N PRO A 395 -28.94 -6.15 -14.67
CA PRO A 395 -29.01 -4.72 -14.33
C PRO A 395 -29.38 -4.44 -12.86
N ASP A 396 -30.06 -5.38 -12.19
CA ASP A 396 -30.38 -5.32 -10.75
C ASP A 396 -29.20 -5.73 -9.83
N GLN A 397 -27.99 -5.88 -10.40
CA GLN A 397 -26.76 -6.32 -9.71
C GLN A 397 -26.80 -7.75 -9.16
N LYS A 398 -27.82 -8.55 -9.50
CA LYS A 398 -27.82 -9.97 -9.13
C LYS A 398 -26.86 -10.74 -10.03
N ARG A 399 -25.91 -11.41 -9.38
CA ARG A 399 -24.91 -12.27 -10.03
C ARG A 399 -25.42 -13.71 -10.09
N ILE A 400 -25.65 -14.20 -11.29
CA ILE A 400 -26.04 -15.58 -11.58
C ILE A 400 -24.78 -16.39 -11.88
N ARG A 401 -24.59 -17.51 -11.17
CA ARG A 401 -23.47 -18.43 -11.40
C ARG A 401 -23.88 -19.48 -12.43
N LEU A 402 -23.22 -19.50 -13.60
CA LEU A 402 -23.59 -20.40 -14.71
C LEU A 402 -23.30 -21.88 -14.43
N GLU A 403 -22.48 -22.16 -13.42
CA GLU A 403 -22.15 -23.52 -12.95
C GLU A 403 -23.38 -24.30 -12.46
N PHE A 404 -24.33 -23.62 -11.80
CA PHE A 404 -25.52 -24.24 -11.19
C PHE A 404 -26.80 -24.10 -12.02
N VAL A 405 -26.71 -23.52 -13.22
CA VAL A 405 -27.85 -23.33 -14.10
C VAL A 405 -28.05 -24.60 -14.93
N GLN A 406 -29.24 -25.21 -14.80
CA GLN A 406 -29.62 -26.39 -15.56
C GLN A 406 -29.90 -26.07 -17.03
N ASP A 407 -30.69 -25.02 -17.30
CA ASP A 407 -31.00 -24.58 -18.66
C ASP A 407 -30.34 -23.23 -18.97
N ARG A 408 -29.25 -23.28 -19.75
CA ARG A 408 -28.50 -22.11 -20.18
C ARG A 408 -29.14 -21.40 -21.37
N THR A 409 -30.02 -22.08 -22.12
CA THR A 409 -30.65 -21.51 -23.31
C THR A 409 -31.60 -20.38 -22.93
N PHE A 410 -32.43 -20.60 -21.90
CA PHE A 410 -33.29 -19.58 -21.33
C PHE A 410 -32.53 -18.32 -20.90
N ILE A 411 -31.39 -18.49 -20.21
CA ILE A 411 -30.58 -17.34 -19.79
C ILE A 411 -30.02 -16.61 -21.01
N ALA A 412 -29.47 -17.33 -21.99
CA ALA A 412 -28.93 -16.73 -23.20
C ALA A 412 -29.98 -15.95 -24.00
N GLU A 413 -31.22 -16.45 -24.07
CA GLU A 413 -32.33 -15.74 -24.72
C GLU A 413 -32.74 -14.48 -23.96
N SER A 414 -32.69 -14.51 -22.63
CA SER A 414 -33.01 -13.36 -21.76
C SER A 414 -31.95 -12.24 -21.76
N LEU A 415 -30.82 -12.42 -22.44
CA LEU A 415 -29.77 -11.41 -22.48
C LEU A 415 -30.19 -10.20 -23.32
N GLU A 416 -30.09 -9.04 -22.71
CA GLU A 416 -30.40 -7.74 -23.31
C GLU A 416 -29.24 -6.76 -23.06
N PRO A 417 -29.14 -5.67 -23.84
CA PRO A 417 -28.17 -4.61 -23.58
C PRO A 417 -28.27 -4.08 -22.14
N GLY A 418 -27.12 -3.91 -21.48
CA GLY A 418 -27.03 -3.49 -20.07
C GLY A 418 -26.79 -4.63 -19.07
N PHE A 419 -26.87 -5.89 -19.50
CA PHE A 419 -26.33 -7.01 -18.74
C PHE A 419 -24.79 -6.97 -18.76
N ILE A 420 -24.14 -7.57 -17.78
CA ILE A 420 -22.67 -7.74 -17.74
C ILE A 420 -22.37 -9.22 -17.64
N ILE A 421 -21.40 -9.69 -18.42
CA ILE A 421 -21.01 -11.11 -18.45
C ILE A 421 -19.55 -11.22 -18.11
N GLU A 422 -19.26 -12.10 -17.15
CA GLU A 422 -17.90 -12.48 -16.81
C GLU A 422 -17.50 -13.68 -17.67
N ARG A 423 -16.99 -13.40 -18.86
CA ARG A 423 -16.52 -14.42 -19.81
C ARG A 423 -15.09 -14.86 -19.47
N HIS A 424 -14.71 -16.04 -19.94
CA HIS A 424 -13.33 -16.50 -19.90
C HIS A 424 -12.40 -15.53 -20.62
N LEU A 425 -11.13 -15.53 -20.22
CA LEU A 425 -10.06 -14.81 -20.91
C LEU A 425 -9.93 -15.36 -22.33
N MET A 426 -9.73 -14.51 -23.34
CA MET A 426 -9.64 -14.89 -24.75
C MET A 426 -8.41 -14.27 -25.41
N ASP A 427 -8.08 -14.75 -26.60
CA ASP A 427 -7.01 -14.18 -27.42
C ASP A 427 -7.23 -12.69 -27.65
N GLY A 428 -6.19 -11.89 -27.39
CA GLY A 428 -6.22 -10.43 -27.56
C GLY A 428 -6.64 -9.64 -26.33
N ASP A 429 -7.11 -10.28 -25.25
CA ASP A 429 -7.42 -9.59 -24.00
C ASP A 429 -6.16 -8.97 -23.39
N VAL A 430 -6.32 -7.83 -22.72
CA VAL A 430 -5.21 -7.11 -22.09
C VAL A 430 -4.92 -7.74 -20.72
N ALA A 431 -3.67 -8.12 -20.49
CA ALA A 431 -3.19 -8.62 -19.21
C ALA A 431 -1.93 -7.88 -18.77
N LEU A 432 -1.84 -7.55 -17.48
CA LEU A 432 -0.64 -6.99 -16.88
C LEU A 432 0.27 -8.13 -16.44
N PHE A 433 1.46 -8.21 -17.03
CA PHE A 433 2.44 -9.25 -16.74
C PHE A 433 3.60 -8.65 -15.94
N ASN A 434 3.95 -9.30 -14.83
CA ASN A 434 4.86 -8.77 -13.84
C ASN A 434 5.84 -9.83 -13.32
N ARG A 435 7.10 -9.44 -13.13
CA ARG A 435 8.09 -10.21 -12.36
C ARG A 435 8.51 -9.45 -11.10
N GLN A 436 8.61 -10.19 -10.00
CA GLN A 436 9.14 -9.69 -8.73
C GLN A 436 10.62 -10.10 -8.60
N PRO A 437 11.50 -9.25 -8.02
CA PRO A 437 11.23 -7.90 -7.53
C PRO A 437 11.05 -6.89 -8.67
N SER A 438 10.10 -5.96 -8.52
CA SER A 438 9.85 -4.93 -9.52
C SER A 438 10.72 -3.69 -9.25
N LEU A 439 11.86 -3.60 -9.93
CA LEU A 439 12.87 -2.56 -9.71
C LEU A 439 12.57 -1.26 -10.47
N HIS A 440 11.93 -1.38 -11.62
CA HIS A 440 11.58 -0.25 -12.48
C HIS A 440 10.23 -0.46 -13.12
N ARG A 441 9.63 0.58 -13.70
CA ARG A 441 8.28 0.51 -14.27
C ARG A 441 8.11 -0.60 -15.32
N MET A 442 9.14 -0.91 -16.10
CA MET A 442 9.08 -1.98 -17.13
C MET A 442 9.04 -3.41 -16.55
N SER A 443 9.18 -3.58 -15.23
CA SER A 443 8.94 -4.86 -14.56
C SER A 443 7.45 -5.22 -14.48
N ILE A 444 6.56 -4.31 -14.91
CA ILE A 444 5.15 -4.56 -15.20
C ILE A 444 4.79 -3.92 -16.54
N MET A 445 4.30 -4.73 -17.48
CA MET A 445 3.86 -4.25 -18.80
C MET A 445 2.57 -4.93 -19.20
N ALA A 446 1.83 -4.32 -20.11
CA ALA A 446 0.62 -4.86 -20.69
C ALA A 446 0.95 -5.75 -21.90
N HIS A 447 0.48 -6.99 -21.82
CA HIS A 447 0.53 -7.98 -22.89
C HIS A 447 -0.87 -8.29 -23.39
N LYS A 448 -0.95 -8.84 -24.59
CA LYS A 448 -2.13 -9.46 -25.18
C LYS A 448 -2.12 -10.94 -24.87
N VAL A 449 -3.22 -11.45 -24.36
CA VAL A 449 -3.36 -12.87 -24.05
C VAL A 449 -3.34 -13.69 -25.34
N LYS A 450 -2.62 -14.80 -25.31
CA LYS A 450 -2.74 -15.89 -26.27
C LYS A 450 -2.99 -17.18 -25.50
N VAL A 451 -4.17 -17.78 -25.66
CA VAL A 451 -4.54 -18.99 -24.92
C VAL A 451 -3.84 -20.19 -25.55
N LEU A 452 -3.06 -20.90 -24.75
CA LEU A 452 -2.23 -22.02 -25.19
C LEU A 452 -2.43 -23.24 -24.26
N PRO A 453 -2.14 -24.46 -24.76
CA PRO A 453 -2.14 -25.65 -23.92
C PRO A 453 -1.01 -25.60 -22.88
N TYR A 454 -0.98 -26.61 -22.00
CA TYR A 454 -0.04 -26.76 -20.88
C TYR A 454 -0.30 -25.79 -19.72
N LYS A 455 0.71 -25.57 -18.85
CA LYS A 455 0.54 -24.96 -17.52
C LYS A 455 1.49 -23.80 -17.20
N THR A 456 2.35 -23.40 -18.14
CA THR A 456 3.32 -22.31 -17.97
C THR A 456 2.86 -21.04 -18.68
N PHE A 457 3.30 -19.88 -18.20
CA PHE A 457 3.22 -18.66 -18.98
C PHE A 457 4.29 -18.67 -20.06
N ARG A 458 3.92 -18.31 -21.29
CA ARG A 458 4.90 -18.22 -22.39
C ARG A 458 5.17 -16.79 -22.75
N MET A 459 6.42 -16.46 -23.01
CA MET A 459 6.80 -15.12 -23.43
C MET A 459 7.91 -15.15 -24.47
N HIS A 460 7.96 -14.08 -25.26
CA HIS A 460 8.98 -13.91 -26.25
C HIS A 460 10.35 -13.61 -25.61
N LEU A 461 11.41 -14.24 -26.13
CA LEU A 461 12.77 -14.18 -25.57
C LEU A 461 13.38 -12.76 -25.54
N THR A 462 13.02 -11.90 -26.49
CA THR A 462 13.54 -10.52 -26.55
C THR A 462 12.99 -9.63 -25.43
N VAL A 463 11.92 -10.07 -24.75
CA VAL A 463 11.25 -9.33 -23.67
C VAL A 463 11.73 -9.82 -22.29
N CYS A 464 12.67 -10.77 -22.22
CA CYS A 464 13.28 -11.19 -20.95
C CYS A 464 14.06 -10.08 -20.22
N PRO A 465 14.87 -9.23 -20.90
CA PRO A 465 15.66 -8.19 -20.24
C PRO A 465 14.87 -7.20 -19.36
N PRO A 466 13.72 -6.61 -19.79
CA PRO A 466 12.96 -5.71 -18.92
C PRO A 466 12.38 -6.40 -17.68
N TYR A 467 12.14 -7.72 -17.71
CA TYR A 467 11.73 -8.44 -16.51
C TYR A 467 12.90 -8.99 -15.70
N ASN A 468 14.12 -8.88 -16.24
CA ASN A 468 15.32 -9.58 -15.75
C ASN A 468 15.04 -11.08 -15.54
N ALA A 469 14.24 -11.68 -16.42
CA ALA A 469 13.72 -13.03 -16.28
C ALA A 469 14.61 -14.05 -16.98
N ASP A 470 14.76 -15.23 -16.37
CA ASP A 470 15.36 -16.41 -16.97
C ASP A 470 14.40 -17.60 -16.92
N PHE A 471 14.86 -18.79 -17.29
CA PHE A 471 14.00 -19.97 -17.45
C PHE A 471 14.50 -21.16 -16.62
N ASP A 472 15.12 -20.89 -15.46
CA ASP A 472 15.63 -21.93 -14.54
C ASP A 472 14.59 -22.43 -13.51
N GLY A 473 13.38 -21.87 -13.55
CA GLY A 473 12.32 -22.09 -12.56
C GLY A 473 11.57 -20.83 -12.16
N ASP A 474 11.98 -19.67 -12.70
CA ASP A 474 11.34 -18.38 -12.52
C ASP A 474 9.80 -18.41 -12.69
N GLU A 475 9.11 -17.75 -11.75
CA GLU A 475 7.66 -17.58 -11.76
C GLU A 475 7.28 -16.11 -11.93
N MET A 476 6.25 -15.86 -12.75
CA MET A 476 5.73 -14.51 -12.99
C MET A 476 4.23 -14.40 -12.66
N ASN A 477 3.80 -13.18 -12.39
CA ASN A 477 2.43 -12.84 -12.04
C ASN A 477 1.69 -12.29 -13.26
N LEU A 478 0.41 -12.65 -13.37
CA LEU A 478 -0.53 -12.15 -14.36
C LEU A 478 -1.70 -11.50 -13.64
N HIS A 479 -2.07 -10.28 -14.02
CA HIS A 479 -3.23 -9.57 -13.49
C HIS A 479 -4.17 -9.17 -14.63
N ILE A 480 -5.47 -9.39 -14.45
CA ILE A 480 -6.48 -9.10 -15.48
C ILE A 480 -7.28 -7.86 -15.06
N PRO A 481 -7.05 -6.69 -15.69
CA PRO A 481 -7.80 -5.47 -15.40
C PRO A 481 -9.29 -5.64 -15.74
N GLN A 482 -10.16 -5.32 -14.80
CA GLN A 482 -11.60 -5.55 -14.91
C GLN A 482 -12.34 -4.39 -15.58
N SER A 483 -12.05 -3.14 -15.19
CA SER A 483 -12.72 -1.97 -15.77
C SER A 483 -12.21 -1.66 -17.19
N LYS A 484 -13.09 -1.12 -18.05
CA LYS A 484 -12.71 -0.71 -19.41
C LYS A 484 -11.72 0.44 -19.44
N GLU A 485 -11.78 1.31 -18.44
CA GLU A 485 -10.80 2.39 -18.24
C GLU A 485 -9.40 1.81 -17.99
N ALA A 486 -9.26 0.88 -17.03
CA ALA A 486 -7.98 0.25 -16.72
C ALA A 486 -7.44 -0.60 -17.88
N GLN A 487 -8.31 -1.33 -18.59
CA GLN A 487 -7.93 -2.05 -19.81
C GLN A 487 -7.41 -1.10 -20.89
N THR A 488 -8.05 0.06 -21.06
CA THR A 488 -7.66 1.05 -22.06
C THR A 488 -6.36 1.75 -21.69
N GLU A 489 -6.20 2.16 -20.43
CA GLU A 489 -4.97 2.76 -19.92
C GLU A 489 -3.78 1.81 -20.07
N ALA A 490 -3.93 0.55 -19.64
CA ALA A 490 -2.90 -0.47 -19.78
C ALA A 490 -2.52 -0.67 -21.25
N ARG A 491 -3.51 -0.74 -22.15
CA ARG A 491 -3.28 -0.87 -23.58
C ARG A 491 -2.62 0.37 -24.19
N MET A 492 -2.92 1.58 -23.74
CA MET A 492 -2.37 2.80 -24.38
C MET A 492 -1.01 3.19 -23.84
N LEU A 493 -0.72 2.91 -22.56
CA LEU A 493 0.47 3.43 -21.88
C LEU A 493 1.49 2.35 -21.52
N MET A 494 1.07 1.08 -21.41
CA MET A 494 1.90 0.02 -20.84
C MET A 494 2.22 -1.11 -21.84
N GLN A 495 1.80 -1.02 -23.11
CA GLN A 495 2.11 -2.04 -24.11
C GLN A 495 3.62 -2.25 -24.28
N VAL A 496 4.02 -3.49 -24.51
CA VAL A 496 5.44 -3.89 -24.63
C VAL A 496 6.14 -3.13 -25.75
N GLN A 497 5.52 -3.04 -26.93
CA GLN A 497 6.07 -2.32 -28.08
C GLN A 497 6.36 -0.83 -27.82
N ASP A 498 5.58 -0.20 -26.94
CA ASP A 498 5.74 1.22 -26.59
C ASP A 498 6.79 1.44 -25.49
N GLN A 499 7.29 0.35 -24.88
CA GLN A 499 8.29 0.33 -23.81
C GLN A 499 9.62 -0.31 -24.25
N ILE A 500 9.90 -0.37 -25.56
CA ILE A 500 11.17 -0.91 -26.09
C ILE A 500 12.37 -0.10 -25.58
N LEU A 501 12.25 1.23 -25.47
CA LEU A 501 13.31 2.12 -25.03
C LEU A 501 13.33 2.28 -23.51
N SER A 502 14.49 2.04 -22.89
CA SER A 502 14.67 2.21 -21.45
C SER A 502 14.65 3.68 -21.04
N PRO A 503 13.83 4.07 -20.04
CA PRO A 503 13.83 5.44 -19.51
C PRO A 503 15.15 5.85 -18.85
N ARG A 504 16.01 4.88 -18.48
CA ARG A 504 17.26 5.14 -17.76
C ARG A 504 18.34 5.75 -18.65
N TYR A 505 18.45 5.28 -19.89
CA TYR A 505 19.58 5.59 -20.78
C TYR A 505 19.17 5.79 -22.25
N GLY A 506 17.87 5.71 -22.56
CA GLY A 506 17.35 6.01 -23.90
C GLY A 506 17.83 5.05 -24.99
N ALA A 507 18.07 3.78 -24.65
CA ALA A 507 18.46 2.74 -25.60
C ALA A 507 17.50 1.54 -25.49
N PRO A 508 17.36 0.70 -26.55
CA PRO A 508 16.42 -0.41 -26.57
C PRO A 508 16.81 -1.48 -25.54
N ILE A 509 15.98 -1.69 -24.52
CA ILE A 509 16.15 -2.79 -23.56
C ILE A 509 15.59 -4.10 -24.10
N ILE A 510 14.52 -4.02 -24.89
CA ILE A 510 13.97 -5.14 -25.65
C ILE A 510 14.76 -5.24 -26.95
N GLY A 511 15.35 -6.40 -27.24
CA GLY A 511 16.16 -6.56 -28.43
C GLY A 511 16.76 -7.95 -28.57
N ALA A 512 17.58 -8.13 -29.61
CA ALA A 512 18.21 -9.42 -29.90
C ALA A 512 19.22 -9.80 -28.80
N GLY A 513 19.06 -11.01 -28.28
CA GLY A 513 19.99 -11.68 -27.38
C GLY A 513 20.78 -12.79 -28.08
N LYS A 514 21.36 -13.68 -27.27
CA LYS A 514 22.21 -14.84 -27.62
C LYS A 514 22.03 -15.37 -29.06
N ASP A 515 21.06 -16.26 -29.30
CA ASP A 515 20.93 -17.00 -30.56
C ASP A 515 20.60 -16.10 -31.74
N TYR A 516 19.82 -15.03 -31.51
CA TYR A 516 19.52 -14.03 -32.53
C TYR A 516 20.78 -13.33 -33.05
N ILE A 517 21.74 -13.02 -32.17
CA ILE A 517 23.02 -12.43 -32.58
C ILE A 517 23.84 -13.44 -33.39
N SER A 518 23.94 -14.69 -32.94
CA SER A 518 24.67 -15.73 -33.68
C SER A 518 24.05 -16.00 -35.06
N GLY A 519 22.72 -16.06 -35.14
CA GLY A 519 21.98 -16.25 -36.38
C GLY A 519 22.18 -15.08 -37.35
N ALA A 520 22.06 -13.83 -36.87
CA ALA A 520 22.31 -12.65 -37.69
C ALA A 520 23.76 -12.59 -38.21
N TYR A 521 24.71 -12.94 -37.36
CA TYR A 521 26.12 -12.99 -37.70
C TYR A 521 26.41 -14.06 -38.77
N LEU A 522 25.90 -15.28 -38.60
CA LEU A 522 26.07 -16.36 -39.58
C LEU A 522 25.38 -16.04 -40.92
N LEU A 523 24.18 -15.46 -40.86
CA LEU A 523 23.42 -15.09 -42.05
C LEU A 523 24.16 -14.01 -42.87
N THR A 524 24.71 -12.99 -42.22
CA THR A 524 25.24 -11.80 -42.92
C THR A 524 26.73 -11.85 -43.29
N ARG A 525 27.41 -12.98 -43.06
CA ARG A 525 28.80 -13.21 -43.50
C ARG A 525 28.94 -13.16 -45.03
N LYS A 526 30.09 -12.68 -45.54
CA LYS A 526 30.40 -12.67 -46.99
C LYS A 526 30.31 -14.05 -47.65
N ALA A 527 30.68 -15.10 -46.91
CA ALA A 527 30.68 -16.47 -47.40
C ALA A 527 29.28 -17.11 -47.45
N THR A 528 28.26 -16.47 -46.90
CA THR A 528 26.91 -17.03 -46.83
C THR A 528 26.14 -16.74 -48.11
N VAL A 529 25.96 -17.79 -48.91
CA VAL A 529 25.11 -17.82 -50.10
C VAL A 529 23.93 -18.76 -49.84
N LEU A 530 22.76 -18.41 -50.35
CA LEU A 530 21.50 -19.10 -50.17
C LEU A 530 20.91 -19.46 -51.53
N THR A 531 20.44 -20.70 -51.65
CA THR A 531 19.66 -21.15 -52.80
C THR A 531 18.24 -20.56 -52.78
N ALA A 532 17.55 -20.61 -53.92
CA ALA A 532 16.15 -20.16 -54.00
C ALA A 532 15.23 -20.89 -52.99
N ASP A 533 15.44 -22.19 -52.77
CA ASP A 533 14.66 -22.99 -51.82
C ASP A 533 14.93 -22.59 -50.37
N GLU A 534 16.19 -22.39 -49.99
CA GLU A 534 16.56 -21.94 -48.64
C GLU A 534 16.00 -20.55 -48.34
N LEU A 535 16.15 -19.61 -49.28
CA LEU A 535 15.59 -18.27 -49.13
C LEU A 535 14.07 -18.32 -49.06
N GLY A 536 13.42 -19.13 -49.90
CA GLY A 536 11.97 -19.33 -49.89
C GLY A 536 11.46 -19.87 -48.55
N LYS A 537 12.17 -20.82 -47.94
CA LYS A 537 11.87 -21.34 -46.59
C LYS A 537 11.98 -20.26 -45.51
N ILE A 538 13.02 -19.43 -45.55
CA ILE A 538 13.20 -18.34 -44.58
C ILE A 538 12.09 -17.29 -44.72
N ILE A 539 11.84 -16.82 -45.94
CA ILE A 539 10.83 -15.79 -46.23
C ILE A 539 9.42 -16.30 -45.88
N SER A 540 9.11 -17.56 -46.18
CA SER A 540 7.81 -18.16 -45.85
C SER A 540 7.60 -18.32 -44.35
N TYR A 541 8.64 -18.71 -43.59
CA TYR A 541 8.57 -18.79 -42.13
C TYR A 541 8.30 -17.43 -41.49
N VAL A 542 8.93 -16.37 -41.99
CA VAL A 542 8.70 -14.99 -41.50
C VAL A 542 7.39 -14.40 -42.02
N GLY A 543 6.79 -14.98 -43.06
CA GLY A 543 5.57 -14.46 -43.69
C GLY A 543 5.80 -13.17 -44.49
N TYR A 544 6.98 -13.00 -45.09
CA TYR A 544 7.31 -11.78 -45.84
C TYR A 544 6.57 -11.72 -47.18
N THR A 545 5.92 -10.59 -47.45
CA THR A 545 5.07 -10.36 -48.64
C THR A 545 5.61 -9.30 -49.61
N GLY A 546 6.82 -8.78 -49.34
CA GLY A 546 7.46 -7.75 -50.16
C GLY A 546 8.14 -8.29 -51.42
N LYS A 547 8.75 -7.38 -52.20
CA LYS A 547 9.48 -7.73 -53.41
C LYS A 547 10.81 -8.43 -53.06
N ILE A 548 11.00 -9.62 -53.60
CA ILE A 548 12.25 -10.38 -53.48
C ILE A 548 13.30 -9.73 -54.40
N PRO A 549 14.54 -9.48 -53.92
CA PRO A 549 15.61 -8.92 -54.74
C PRO A 549 16.08 -9.91 -55.81
N GLU A 550 16.69 -9.40 -56.88
CA GLU A 550 17.37 -10.24 -57.87
C GLU A 550 18.60 -10.94 -57.25
N PRO A 551 18.94 -12.17 -57.68
CA PRO A 551 20.06 -12.92 -57.14
C PRO A 551 21.37 -12.17 -57.37
N ALA A 552 22.27 -12.19 -56.38
CA ALA A 552 23.59 -11.56 -56.50
C ALA A 552 24.53 -12.33 -57.44
N ILE A 553 24.33 -13.65 -57.55
CA ILE A 553 25.08 -14.54 -58.44
C ILE A 553 24.07 -15.24 -59.34
N THR A 554 24.22 -15.10 -60.66
CA THR A 554 23.28 -15.63 -61.66
C THR A 554 23.74 -16.95 -62.28
N GLU A 555 25.04 -17.26 -62.26
CA GLU A 555 25.63 -18.48 -62.82
C GLU A 555 26.57 -19.15 -61.79
N PRO A 556 26.64 -20.50 -61.71
CA PRO A 556 25.92 -21.50 -62.50
C PRO A 556 24.45 -21.71 -62.08
N GLU A 557 24.05 -21.24 -60.91
CA GLU A 557 22.68 -21.24 -60.40
C GLU A 557 22.39 -19.91 -59.69
N PRO A 558 21.12 -19.46 -59.62
CA PRO A 558 20.78 -18.20 -58.96
C PRO A 558 20.98 -18.34 -57.44
N LEU A 559 21.92 -17.57 -56.89
CA LEU A 559 22.22 -17.53 -55.46
C LEU A 559 22.03 -16.12 -54.89
N TRP A 560 21.47 -16.07 -53.69
CA TRP A 560 21.29 -14.84 -52.91
C TRP A 560 22.29 -14.78 -51.77
N THR A 561 22.80 -13.58 -51.46
CA THR A 561 23.61 -13.41 -50.26
C THR A 561 22.73 -13.26 -49.03
N GLY A 562 23.20 -13.69 -47.87
CA GLY A 562 22.44 -13.45 -46.64
C GLY A 562 22.33 -11.97 -46.27
N LYS A 563 23.20 -11.09 -46.81
CA LYS A 563 23.03 -9.64 -46.73
C LYS A 563 21.80 -9.14 -47.50
N GLN A 564 21.55 -9.68 -48.70
CA GLN A 564 20.31 -9.41 -49.44
C GLN A 564 19.09 -9.90 -48.65
N ALA A 565 19.20 -11.07 -48.01
CA ALA A 565 18.14 -11.60 -47.17
C ALA A 565 17.79 -10.67 -45.99
N PHE A 566 18.80 -10.15 -45.30
CA PHE A 566 18.60 -9.20 -44.21
C PHE A 566 18.04 -7.84 -44.68
N SER A 567 18.51 -7.35 -45.84
CA SER A 567 18.10 -6.06 -46.43
C SER A 567 16.61 -5.99 -46.79
N MET A 568 15.94 -7.13 -46.95
CA MET A 568 14.50 -7.16 -47.21
C MET A 568 13.67 -6.58 -46.07
N PHE A 569 14.19 -6.60 -44.83
CA PHE A 569 13.49 -6.18 -43.61
C PHE A 569 13.83 -4.75 -43.16
N LEU A 570 14.72 -4.05 -43.87
CA LEU A 570 15.08 -2.67 -43.56
C LEU A 570 14.19 -1.69 -44.35
N PRO A 571 13.82 -0.53 -43.76
CA PRO A 571 13.14 0.54 -44.49
C PRO A 571 13.98 1.03 -45.68
N LYS A 572 13.35 1.32 -46.82
CA LYS A 572 14.05 1.63 -48.08
C LYS A 572 14.76 2.98 -48.10
N ASP A 573 14.40 3.88 -47.20
CA ASP A 573 15.03 5.18 -46.96
C ASP A 573 16.09 5.14 -45.85
N PHE A 574 16.28 3.98 -45.20
CA PHE A 574 17.19 3.85 -44.07
C PHE A 574 18.65 3.75 -44.51
N SER A 575 19.49 4.67 -44.03
CA SER A 575 20.94 4.62 -44.22
C SER A 575 21.64 4.74 -42.88
N PHE A 576 22.64 3.90 -42.64
CA PHE A 576 23.30 3.79 -41.34
C PHE A 576 24.72 3.25 -41.47
N VAL A 577 25.62 3.75 -40.63
CA VAL A 577 27.02 3.36 -40.59
C VAL A 577 27.41 3.02 -39.17
N THR A 578 27.99 1.84 -38.96
CA THR A 578 28.59 1.46 -37.68
C THR A 578 29.74 0.48 -37.84
N LYS A 579 30.46 0.23 -36.75
CA LYS A 579 31.46 -0.83 -36.67
C LYS A 579 30.87 -2.02 -35.92
N ALA A 580 30.92 -3.20 -36.54
CA ALA A 580 30.53 -4.45 -35.92
C ALA A 580 31.43 -4.74 -34.69
N ASN A 581 30.92 -5.54 -33.75
CA ASN A 581 31.65 -5.98 -32.56
C ASN A 581 32.90 -6.82 -32.90
N ILE A 582 32.94 -7.46 -34.07
CA ILE A 582 34.12 -8.19 -34.56
C ILE A 582 35.27 -7.30 -35.04
N CYS A 583 35.10 -5.97 -35.04
CA CYS A 583 36.14 -5.05 -35.50
C CYS A 583 37.39 -5.16 -34.61
N LEU A 584 38.54 -5.48 -35.21
CA LEU A 584 39.82 -5.61 -34.50
C LEU A 584 40.50 -4.27 -34.17
N HIS A 585 39.86 -3.14 -34.45
CA HIS A 585 40.40 -1.80 -34.20
C HIS A 585 41.84 -1.60 -34.74
N CYS A 586 42.07 -1.98 -36.00
CA CYS A 586 43.35 -1.80 -36.68
C CYS A 586 43.79 -0.32 -36.68
N THR A 587 45.10 -0.08 -36.75
CA THR A 587 45.72 1.26 -36.75
C THR A 587 45.19 2.16 -37.85
N GLU A 588 44.97 1.62 -39.05
CA GLU A 588 44.29 2.28 -40.15
C GLU A 588 43.00 1.54 -40.50
N CYS A 589 41.89 2.29 -40.60
CA CYS A 589 40.59 1.72 -40.94
C CYS A 589 40.39 1.71 -42.45
N LYS A 590 40.29 0.52 -43.04
CA LYS A 590 40.03 0.33 -44.48
C LYS A 590 38.55 0.50 -44.87
N TYR A 591 37.67 0.93 -43.95
CA TYR A 591 36.23 1.12 -44.16
C TYR A 591 35.57 -0.08 -44.90
N GLU A 592 34.92 0.15 -46.04
CA GLU A 592 34.26 -0.88 -46.85
C GLU A 592 35.21 -2.00 -47.33
N ALA A 593 36.48 -1.68 -47.55
CA ALA A 593 37.53 -2.64 -47.94
C ALA A 593 38.10 -3.44 -46.75
N CYS A 594 37.38 -3.49 -45.62
CA CYS A 594 37.78 -4.29 -44.47
C CYS A 594 37.80 -5.79 -44.81
N GLU A 595 38.97 -6.41 -44.64
CA GLU A 595 39.19 -7.85 -44.86
C GLU A 595 38.29 -8.71 -43.94
N ASN A 596 38.03 -8.23 -42.72
CA ASN A 596 37.19 -8.92 -41.73
C ASN A 596 35.69 -8.61 -41.84
N ASP A 597 35.27 -7.82 -42.84
CA ASP A 597 33.87 -7.41 -43.02
C ASP A 597 33.23 -6.79 -41.76
N ALA A 598 34.00 -5.99 -41.03
CA ALA A 598 33.57 -5.40 -39.75
C ALA A 598 32.94 -4.00 -39.89
N TYR A 599 32.97 -3.41 -41.08
CA TYR A 599 32.40 -2.08 -41.35
C TYR A 599 30.98 -2.22 -41.91
N VAL A 600 29.99 -1.91 -41.07
CA VAL A 600 28.57 -2.06 -41.39
C VAL A 600 28.09 -0.79 -42.08
N LEU A 601 27.76 -0.93 -43.37
CA LEU A 601 27.20 0.13 -44.21
C LEU A 601 25.84 -0.32 -44.72
N VAL A 602 24.80 0.37 -44.30
CA VAL A 602 23.46 0.27 -44.85
C VAL A 602 23.18 1.54 -45.65
N GLN A 603 22.76 1.38 -46.90
CA GLN A 603 22.42 2.50 -47.78
C GLN A 603 21.08 2.22 -48.45
N ASN A 604 20.11 3.12 -48.28
CA ASN A 604 18.76 3.01 -48.86
C ASN A 604 18.10 1.64 -48.60
N GLY A 605 18.18 1.16 -47.35
CA GLY A 605 17.66 -0.13 -46.91
C GLY A 605 18.45 -1.35 -47.36
N ASN A 606 19.58 -1.18 -48.03
CA ASN A 606 20.43 -2.29 -48.47
C ASN A 606 21.71 -2.37 -47.63
N LEU A 607 21.96 -3.54 -47.05
CA LEU A 607 23.20 -3.86 -46.34
C LEU A 607 24.31 -4.15 -47.37
N VAL A 608 25.14 -3.14 -47.64
CA VAL A 608 26.19 -3.19 -48.67
C VAL A 608 27.41 -3.94 -48.14
N THR A 609 27.90 -3.55 -46.96
CA THR A 609 29.05 -4.17 -46.31
C THR A 609 28.79 -4.40 -44.83
N GLY A 610 29.58 -5.31 -44.23
CA GLY A 610 29.57 -5.54 -42.79
C GLY A 610 28.70 -6.71 -42.34
N ILE A 611 28.98 -7.16 -41.13
CA ILE A 611 28.26 -8.26 -40.48
C ILE A 611 27.39 -7.71 -39.35
N ILE A 612 26.16 -8.20 -39.26
CA ILE A 612 25.20 -7.84 -38.21
C ILE A 612 25.48 -8.66 -36.96
N ASP A 613 25.76 -7.97 -35.86
CA ASP A 613 26.03 -8.58 -34.56
C ASP A 613 25.47 -7.75 -33.39
N ARG A 614 25.99 -7.96 -32.18
CA ARG A 614 25.54 -7.26 -30.96
C ARG A 614 25.62 -5.73 -31.08
N ASN A 615 26.57 -5.18 -31.82
CA ASN A 615 26.67 -3.72 -32.02
C ASN A 615 25.70 -3.20 -33.08
N SER A 616 25.01 -4.08 -33.81
CA SER A 616 24.05 -3.73 -34.86
C SER A 616 22.59 -3.86 -34.40
N ILE A 617 22.23 -4.93 -33.68
CA ILE A 617 20.83 -5.23 -33.28
C ILE A 617 20.69 -5.64 -31.80
N GLY A 618 21.79 -5.66 -31.04
CA GLY A 618 21.79 -6.16 -29.67
C GLY A 618 21.00 -5.28 -28.70
N ALA A 619 20.34 -5.93 -27.75
CA ALA A 619 19.71 -5.26 -26.63
C ALA A 619 20.72 -4.43 -25.80
N GLU A 620 20.22 -3.38 -25.15
CA GLU A 620 20.94 -2.44 -24.26
C GLU A 620 22.01 -1.57 -24.93
N ARG A 621 22.16 -1.63 -26.26
CA ARG A 621 23.13 -0.82 -27.01
C ARG A 621 22.47 0.43 -27.61
N PRO A 622 22.96 1.64 -27.28
CA PRO A 622 22.53 2.86 -27.96
C PRO A 622 23.10 2.93 -29.39
N ASP A 623 22.56 3.84 -30.20
CA ASP A 623 22.96 4.07 -31.60
C ASP A 623 23.21 2.79 -32.43
N THR A 624 22.27 1.85 -32.36
CA THR A 624 22.25 0.64 -33.20
C THR A 624 21.26 0.79 -34.37
N ILE A 625 21.33 -0.11 -35.36
CA ILE A 625 20.33 -0.17 -36.43
C ILE A 625 18.93 -0.33 -35.82
N PHE A 626 18.79 -1.25 -34.87
CA PHE A 626 17.51 -1.48 -34.19
C PHE A 626 17.03 -0.23 -33.44
N HIS A 627 17.91 0.44 -32.69
CA HIS A 627 17.54 1.68 -32.00
C HIS A 627 17.07 2.77 -32.97
N ARG A 628 17.75 2.97 -34.09
CA ARG A 628 17.41 4.00 -35.09
C ARG A 628 16.15 3.71 -35.89
N VAL A 629 15.76 2.44 -36.00
CA VAL A 629 14.50 2.05 -36.64
C VAL A 629 13.32 2.22 -35.68
N ILE A 630 13.54 2.01 -34.38
CA ILE A 630 12.50 2.14 -33.35
C ILE A 630 12.26 3.60 -32.94
N LYS A 631 13.31 4.44 -32.96
CA LYS A 631 13.24 5.86 -32.64
C LYS A 631 12.71 6.66 -33.83
#